data_AF-A0A4T0RVD4-F1
#
_entry.id   AF-A0A4T0RVD4-F1
#
_cell.length_a   1.000
_cell.length_b   1.000
_cell.length_c   1.000
_cell.angle_alpha   90.00
_cell.angle_beta   90.00
_cell.angle_gamma   90.00
#
_symmetry.space_group_name_H-M   'P 1'
#
loop_
_entity.id
_entity.type
_entity.pdbx_description
1 polymer ?
#
loop_
_entity_poly.entity_id
_entity_poly.type
_entity_poly.pdbx_seq_one_letter_code
_entity_poly.pdbx_strand_id
1 'polypeptide(L)'
;MNSILIPIIYLVLLIVPLNSKVKSSIDLISDSWFEPHIERSVYITLLQQENTEEIVLKCALIRRAVEDVKRIWKMRDDKVALVTLIQRGQVGDQLLQQIQAAEKELESEIVEVVSEANTFRMGWGQGIFQSASEIAQHDKMKSTHKSIDSFVLTTE
;
A
#
# COMPACT_ATOMS: atom_id res chain seq x y z
N MET A 1 -54.18 -17.40 20.76
CA MET A 1 -53.64 -16.27 19.98
C MET A 1 -52.20 -16.53 19.48
N ASN A 2 -51.82 -17.78 19.19
CA ASN A 2 -50.42 -18.15 18.91
C ASN A 2 -50.18 -18.60 17.46
N SER A 3 -51.23 -18.67 16.63
CA SER A 3 -51.15 -19.23 15.26
C SER A 3 -50.54 -18.27 14.23
N ILE A 4 -50.67 -16.96 14.44
CA ILE A 4 -50.15 -15.91 13.52
C ILE A 4 -48.69 -15.56 13.83
N LEU A 5 -48.22 -15.84 15.05
CA LEU A 5 -46.86 -15.52 15.48
C LEU A 5 -45.82 -16.42 14.81
N ILE A 6 -46.16 -17.71 14.62
CA ILE A 6 -45.31 -18.73 14.01
C ILE A 6 -44.91 -18.39 12.55
N PRO A 7 -45.84 -18.04 11.64
CA PRO A 7 -45.48 -17.70 10.26
C PRO A 7 -44.69 -16.39 10.16
N ILE A 8 -44.92 -15.42 11.06
CA ILE A 8 -44.16 -14.16 11.08
C ILE A 8 -42.72 -14.39 11.52
N ILE A 9 -42.50 -15.20 12.56
CA ILE A 9 -41.15 -15.57 13.02
C ILE A 9 -40.41 -16.32 11.91
N TYR A 10 -41.08 -17.23 11.21
CA TYR A 10 -40.49 -17.96 10.08
C TYR A 10 -40.03 -17.02 8.96
N LEU A 11 -40.83 -15.99 8.63
CA LEU A 11 -40.51 -15.02 7.58
C LEU A 11 -39.31 -14.13 7.96
N VAL A 12 -39.21 -13.70 9.22
CA VAL A 12 -38.07 -12.93 9.72
C VAL A 12 -36.80 -13.79 9.72
N LEU A 13 -36.90 -15.05 10.13
CA LEU A 13 -35.75 -15.97 10.19
C LEU A 13 -35.23 -16.37 8.79
N LEU A 14 -36.09 -16.31 7.76
CA LEU A 14 -35.74 -16.64 6.38
C LEU A 14 -35.19 -15.45 5.58
N ILE A 15 -35.63 -14.22 5.85
CA ILE A 15 -35.13 -13.01 5.15
C ILE A 15 -33.72 -12.61 5.64
N VAL A 16 -33.42 -12.81 6.92
CA VAL A 16 -32.12 -12.45 7.51
C VAL A 16 -30.92 -13.14 6.83
N PRO A 17 -30.94 -14.46 6.51
CA PRO A 17 -29.83 -15.11 5.82
C PRO A 17 -29.80 -14.86 4.30
N LEU A 18 -30.82 -14.25 3.68
CA LEU A 18 -30.80 -13.99 2.23
C LEU A 18 -29.92 -12.79 1.85
N ASN A 19 -29.68 -11.87 2.80
CA ASN A 19 -28.78 -10.73 2.63
C ASN A 19 -27.38 -10.95 3.19
N SER A 20 -27.10 -12.12 3.81
CA SER A 20 -25.73 -12.46 4.12
C SER A 20 -25.03 -12.84 2.82
N LYS A 21 -24.36 -11.86 2.21
CA LYS A 21 -23.22 -12.15 1.34
C LYS A 21 -22.24 -12.95 2.19
N VAL A 22 -22.33 -14.28 2.11
CA VAL A 22 -21.29 -15.17 2.60
C VAL A 22 -20.09 -14.84 1.76
N LYS A 23 -19.23 -13.94 2.27
CA LYS A 23 -17.89 -13.78 1.72
C LYS A 23 -17.23 -15.12 1.94
N SER A 24 -17.08 -15.90 0.87
CA SER A 24 -16.20 -17.05 0.85
C SER A 24 -14.81 -16.54 1.21
N SER A 25 -14.42 -16.70 2.46
CA SER A 25 -13.13 -16.29 3.01
C SER A 25 -12.01 -17.26 2.60
N ILE A 26 -12.06 -17.75 1.34
CA ILE A 26 -11.15 -18.77 0.80
C ILE A 26 -10.57 -18.28 -0.55
N ASP A 27 -10.25 -16.99 -0.61
CA ASP A 27 -9.25 -16.42 -1.54
C ASP A 27 -8.23 -15.63 -0.69
N LEU A 28 -7.78 -16.23 0.42
CA LEU A 28 -6.78 -15.64 1.34
C LEU A 28 -5.37 -15.55 0.73
N ILE A 29 -5.24 -15.92 -0.54
CA ILE A 29 -4.10 -15.62 -1.40
C ILE A 29 -4.64 -14.81 -2.58
N SER A 30 -5.30 -13.68 -2.32
CA SER A 30 -5.26 -12.61 -3.31
C SER A 30 -3.81 -12.15 -3.32
N ASP A 31 -3.08 -12.41 -4.41
CA ASP A 31 -1.73 -11.92 -4.57
C ASP A 31 -1.70 -10.43 -4.20
N SER A 32 -0.92 -10.07 -3.16
CA SER A 32 -0.80 -8.68 -2.75
C SER A 32 -0.31 -7.86 -3.94
N TRP A 33 -0.93 -6.69 -4.17
CA TRP A 33 -0.60 -5.85 -5.34
C TRP A 33 0.88 -5.47 -5.38
N PHE A 34 1.49 -5.31 -4.19
CA PHE A 34 2.90 -5.00 -4.04
C PHE A 34 3.65 -6.14 -3.38
N GLU A 35 4.94 -6.21 -3.72
CA GLU A 35 5.89 -7.04 -3.00
C GLU A 35 6.00 -6.64 -1.52
N PRO A 36 6.40 -7.57 -0.64
CA PRO A 36 6.62 -7.29 0.77
C PRO A 36 7.52 -6.06 0.99
N HIS A 37 7.16 -5.22 1.96
CA HIS A 37 7.88 -3.97 2.22
C HIS A 37 9.17 -4.22 3.03
N ILE A 38 10.29 -4.33 2.33
CA ILE A 38 11.59 -4.65 2.93
C ILE A 38 12.07 -3.56 3.88
N GLU A 39 11.94 -2.29 3.50
CA GLU A 39 12.40 -1.14 4.30
C GLU A 39 11.61 -1.01 5.59
N ARG A 40 10.30 -1.30 5.57
CA ARG A 40 9.49 -1.42 6.79
C ARG A 40 10.02 -2.54 7.68
N SER A 41 10.29 -3.71 7.14
CA SER A 41 10.86 -4.83 7.92
C SER A 41 12.21 -4.46 8.54
N VAL A 42 13.11 -3.84 7.76
CA VAL A 42 14.42 -3.37 8.25
C VAL A 42 14.24 -2.38 9.39
N TYR A 43 13.34 -1.40 9.24
CA TYR A 43 13.07 -0.43 10.30
C TYR A 43 12.52 -1.08 11.58
N ILE A 44 11.57 -2.02 11.47
CA ILE A 44 11.05 -2.77 12.62
C ILE A 44 12.15 -3.59 13.29
N THR A 45 13.02 -4.24 12.51
CA THR A 45 14.17 -4.97 13.05
C THR A 45 15.12 -4.01 13.80
N LEU A 46 15.36 -2.81 13.27
CA LEU A 46 16.18 -1.79 13.93
C LEU A 46 15.56 -1.27 15.23
N LEU A 47 14.22 -1.18 15.30
CA LEU A 47 13.50 -0.83 16.54
C LEU A 47 13.60 -1.90 17.62
N GLN A 48 13.71 -3.17 17.24
CA GLN A 48 13.85 -4.29 18.17
C GLN A 48 15.27 -4.39 18.77
N GLN A 49 16.24 -3.71 18.17
CA GLN A 49 17.62 -3.73 18.62
C GLN A 49 17.86 -2.65 19.71
N GLU A 50 18.41 -3.06 20.85
CA GLU A 50 18.52 -2.22 22.07
C GLU A 50 19.50 -1.02 21.94
N ASN A 51 20.46 -1.05 21.02
CA ASN A 51 21.54 -0.05 20.90
C ASN A 51 21.52 0.72 19.57
N THR A 52 20.36 0.92 18.96
CA THR A 52 20.27 1.67 17.69
C THR A 52 20.29 3.17 17.94
N GLU A 53 21.21 3.89 17.27
CA GLU A 53 21.24 5.35 17.32
C GLU A 53 19.99 5.96 16.67
N GLU A 54 19.45 7.02 17.27
CA GLU A 54 18.25 7.71 16.78
C GLU A 54 18.41 8.23 15.34
N ILE A 55 19.62 8.63 14.94
CA ILE A 55 19.93 9.08 13.58
C ILE A 55 19.70 7.94 12.58
N VAL A 56 20.11 6.71 12.92
CA VAL A 56 19.93 5.53 12.07
C VAL A 56 18.44 5.22 11.91
N LEU A 57 17.64 5.32 12.98
CA LEU A 57 16.19 5.14 12.92
C LEU A 57 15.51 6.18 12.04
N LYS A 58 15.90 7.46 12.15
CA LYS A 58 15.40 8.53 11.27
C LYS A 58 15.76 8.28 9.80
N CYS A 59 16.98 7.85 9.52
CA CYS A 59 17.41 7.49 8.17
C CYS A 59 16.59 6.31 7.62
N ALA A 60 16.37 5.27 8.43
CA ALA A 60 15.55 4.13 8.05
C ALA A 60 14.09 4.52 7.79
N LEU A 61 13.51 5.40 8.62
CA LEU A 61 12.15 5.91 8.41
C LEU A 61 12.03 6.72 7.10
N ILE A 62 13.02 7.55 6.77
CA ILE A 62 13.05 8.25 5.47
C ILE A 62 13.13 7.25 4.32
N ARG A 63 13.95 6.20 4.45
CA ARG A 63 14.04 5.14 3.42
C ARG A 63 12.71 4.42 3.21
N ARG A 64 11.99 4.11 4.29
CA ARG A 64 10.62 3.57 4.25
C ARG A 64 9.69 4.51 3.49
N ALA A 65 9.65 5.79 3.86
CA ALA A 65 8.83 6.81 3.19
C ALA A 65 9.18 6.99 1.70
N VAL A 66 10.46 6.87 1.32
CA VAL A 66 10.91 6.93 -0.08
C VAL A 66 10.32 5.79 -0.90
N GLU A 67 10.26 4.59 -0.35
CA GLU A 67 9.66 3.45 -1.04
C GLU A 67 8.15 3.58 -1.15
N ASP A 68 7.48 4.08 -0.10
CA ASP A 68 6.05 4.42 -0.16
C ASP A 68 5.76 5.41 -1.29
N VAL A 69 6.58 6.46 -1.46
CA VAL A 69 6.42 7.41 -2.58
C VAL A 69 6.55 6.73 -3.94
N LYS A 70 7.51 5.81 -4.11
CA LYS A 70 7.62 5.06 -5.37
C LYS A 70 6.40 4.18 -5.62
N ARG A 71 5.87 3.54 -4.57
CA ARG A 71 4.63 2.76 -4.63
C ARG A 71 3.43 3.62 -5.00
N ILE A 72 3.33 4.85 -4.48
CA ILE A 72 2.28 5.82 -4.87
C ILE A 72 2.36 6.13 -6.36
N TRP A 73 3.55 6.42 -6.89
CA TRP A 73 3.71 6.72 -8.33
C TRP A 73 3.30 5.53 -9.19
N LYS A 74 3.79 4.33 -8.83
CA LYS A 74 3.44 3.10 -9.52
C LYS A 74 1.92 2.84 -9.46
N MET A 75 1.30 2.99 -8.29
CA MET A 75 -0.14 2.82 -8.09
C MET A 75 -0.95 3.74 -9.00
N ARG A 76 -0.55 5.01 -9.08
CA ARG A 76 -1.24 6.00 -9.91
C ARG A 76 -1.15 5.63 -11.39
N ASP A 77 0.03 5.24 -11.86
CA ASP A 77 0.25 4.87 -13.25
C ASP A 77 -0.51 3.58 -13.61
N ASP A 78 -0.48 2.58 -12.72
CA ASP A 78 -1.19 1.31 -12.86
C ASP A 78 -2.72 1.54 -12.92
N LYS A 79 -3.29 2.40 -12.08
CA LYS A 79 -4.72 2.73 -12.09
C LYS A 79 -5.21 3.27 -13.43
N VAL A 80 -4.46 4.21 -14.02
CA VAL A 80 -4.82 4.80 -15.32
C VAL A 80 -4.81 3.73 -16.42
N ALA A 81 -3.81 2.85 -16.41
CA ALA A 81 -3.74 1.72 -17.33
C ALA A 81 -4.91 0.75 -17.13
N LEU A 82 -5.24 0.39 -15.89
CA LEU A 82 -6.33 -0.53 -15.57
C LEU A 82 -7.70 -0.02 -16.00
N VAL A 83 -8.01 1.25 -15.76
CA VAL A 83 -9.29 1.84 -16.18
C VAL A 83 -9.47 1.69 -17.70
N THR A 84 -8.40 1.88 -18.46
CA THR A 84 -8.41 1.70 -19.93
C THR A 84 -8.64 0.24 -20.32
N LEU A 85 -8.03 -0.71 -19.61
CA LEU A 85 -8.18 -2.15 -19.88
C LEU A 85 -9.56 -2.69 -19.49
N ILE A 86 -10.14 -2.19 -18.40
CA ILE A 86 -11.49 -2.54 -17.94
C ILE A 86 -12.53 -2.05 -18.95
N GLN A 87 -12.40 -0.82 -19.47
CA GLN A 87 -13.29 -0.30 -20.52
C GLN A 87 -13.28 -1.15 -21.79
N ARG A 88 -12.15 -1.82 -22.09
CA ARG A 88 -12.00 -2.74 -23.22
C ARG A 88 -12.47 -4.16 -22.91
N GLY A 89 -12.88 -4.45 -21.68
CA GLY A 89 -13.31 -5.78 -21.24
C GLY A 89 -12.17 -6.83 -21.19
N GLN A 90 -10.91 -6.39 -21.16
CA GLN A 90 -9.75 -7.30 -21.18
C GLN A 90 -9.35 -7.79 -19.79
N VAL A 91 -9.86 -7.16 -18.74
CA VAL A 91 -9.50 -7.39 -17.34
C VAL A 91 -10.76 -7.45 -16.50
N GLY A 92 -10.82 -8.37 -15.52
CA GLY A 92 -11.95 -8.55 -14.63
C GLY A 92 -11.98 -7.58 -13.44
N ASP A 93 -13.15 -7.42 -12.84
CA ASP A 93 -13.41 -6.53 -11.69
C ASP A 93 -12.61 -6.91 -10.42
N GLN A 94 -12.12 -8.15 -10.34
CA GLN A 94 -11.28 -8.61 -9.22
C GLN A 94 -9.99 -7.79 -9.09
N LEU A 95 -9.36 -7.43 -10.21
CA LEU A 95 -8.13 -6.64 -10.20
C LEU A 95 -8.38 -5.21 -9.71
N LEU A 96 -9.56 -4.66 -10.03
CA LEU A 96 -10.00 -3.36 -9.52
C LEU A 96 -10.20 -3.39 -8.01
N GLN A 97 -10.74 -4.49 -7.46
CA GLN A 97 -10.88 -4.65 -6.01
C GLN A 97 -9.51 -4.78 -5.32
N GLN A 98 -8.56 -5.49 -5.95
CA GLN A 98 -7.20 -5.64 -5.43
C GLN A 98 -6.45 -4.31 -5.38
N ILE A 99 -6.51 -3.51 -6.45
CA ILE A 99 -5.81 -2.22 -6.48
C ILE A 99 -6.41 -1.21 -5.48
N GLN A 100 -7.73 -1.26 -5.25
CA GLN A 100 -8.40 -0.47 -4.21
C GLN A 100 -8.03 -0.92 -2.79
N ALA A 101 -7.89 -2.24 -2.57
CA ALA A 101 -7.43 -2.77 -1.29
C ALA A 101 -5.99 -2.33 -1.00
N ALA A 102 -5.12 -2.42 -2.00
CA ALA A 102 -3.71 -2.00 -1.89
C ALA A 102 -3.57 -0.48 -1.69
N GLU A 103 -4.43 0.34 -2.30
CA GLU A 103 -4.46 1.78 -2.03
C GLU A 103 -4.77 2.06 -0.56
N LYS A 104 -5.79 1.40 -0.01
CA LYS A 104 -6.15 1.57 1.40
C LYS A 104 -5.03 1.12 2.35
N GLU A 105 -4.33 0.04 2.01
CA GLU A 105 -3.16 -0.42 2.76
C GLU A 105 -2.03 0.62 2.73
N LEU A 106 -1.74 1.19 1.56
CA LEU A 106 -0.74 2.24 1.40
C LEU A 106 -1.12 3.54 2.12
N GLU A 107 -2.41 3.93 2.12
CA GLU A 107 -2.91 5.06 2.91
C GLU A 107 -2.70 4.85 4.41
N SER A 108 -2.96 3.64 4.91
CA SER A 108 -2.69 3.28 6.31
C SER A 108 -1.20 3.39 6.63
N GLU A 109 -0.34 2.90 5.74
CA GLU A 109 1.11 2.97 5.88
C GLU A 109 1.61 4.42 5.96
N ILE A 110 1.10 5.30 5.09
CA ILE A 110 1.44 6.73 5.09
C ILE A 110 1.09 7.37 6.44
N VAL A 111 -0.10 7.08 6.98
CA VAL A 111 -0.54 7.60 8.28
C VAL A 111 0.38 7.11 9.40
N GLU A 112 0.76 5.83 9.38
CA GLU A 112 1.72 5.27 10.34
C GLU A 112 3.06 6.01 10.27
N VAL A 113 3.65 6.15 9.08
CA VAL A 113 4.94 6.84 8.88
C VAL A 113 4.88 8.31 9.34
N VAL A 114 3.79 9.03 9.04
CA VAL A 114 3.59 10.41 9.53
C VAL A 114 3.51 10.44 11.05
N SER A 115 2.78 9.50 11.65
CA SER A 115 2.64 9.43 13.11
C SER A 115 3.99 9.13 13.78
N GLU A 116 4.77 8.20 13.25
CA GLU A 116 6.12 7.86 13.71
C GLU A 116 7.09 9.03 13.54
N ALA A 117 7.05 9.75 12.41
CA ALA A 117 7.88 10.93 12.22
C ALA A 117 7.59 12.00 13.30
N ASN A 118 6.33 12.16 13.68
CA ASN A 118 5.95 13.09 14.74
C ASN A 118 6.42 12.65 16.14
N THR A 119 6.64 11.35 16.39
CA THR A 119 7.21 10.89 17.67
C THR A 119 8.69 11.27 17.80
N PHE A 120 9.46 11.25 16.69
CA PHE A 120 10.85 11.70 16.67
C PHE A 120 10.98 13.22 16.78
N ARG A 121 10.12 13.96 16.08
CA ARG A 121 10.06 15.42 16.15
C ARG A 121 8.67 15.91 15.78
N MET A 122 8.04 16.61 16.71
CA MET A 122 6.76 17.29 16.50
C MET A 122 6.77 18.12 15.21
N GLY A 123 5.82 17.86 14.30
CA GLY A 123 5.67 18.57 13.03
C GLY A 123 6.52 18.02 11.88
N TRP A 124 7.42 17.07 12.11
CA TRP A 124 8.24 16.49 11.05
C TRP A 124 7.42 15.68 10.04
N GLY A 125 6.30 15.08 10.48
CA GLY A 125 5.41 14.31 9.60
C GLY A 125 4.84 15.09 8.42
N GLN A 126 4.74 16.42 8.51
CA GLN A 126 4.26 17.25 7.39
C GLN A 126 5.28 17.36 6.25
N GLY A 127 6.58 17.29 6.55
CA GLY A 127 7.67 17.49 5.59
C GLY A 127 8.39 16.21 5.17
N ILE A 128 8.18 15.09 5.86
CA ILE A 128 8.91 13.84 5.60
C ILE A 128 8.63 13.31 4.18
N PHE A 129 7.37 13.33 3.73
CA PHE A 129 7.00 12.85 2.40
C PHE A 129 7.44 13.79 1.27
N GLN A 130 7.54 15.11 1.53
CA GLN A 130 8.16 16.04 0.58
C GLN A 130 9.64 15.69 0.37
N SER A 131 10.37 15.52 1.47
CA SER A 131 11.80 15.16 1.44
C SER A 131 12.00 13.79 0.77
N ALA A 132 11.15 12.81 1.09
CA ALA A 132 11.17 11.49 0.48
C ALA A 132 10.91 11.53 -1.04
N SER A 133 9.99 12.39 -1.49
CA SER A 133 9.73 12.60 -2.91
C SER A 133 10.93 13.17 -3.65
N GLU A 134 11.62 14.17 -3.06
CA GLU A 134 12.85 14.73 -3.62
C GLU A 134 13.96 13.66 -3.73
N ILE A 135 14.13 12.83 -2.70
CA ILE A 135 15.10 11.72 -2.71
C ILE A 135 14.72 10.67 -3.78
N ALA A 136 13.45 10.30 -3.89
CA ALA A 136 12.98 9.34 -4.89
C ALA A 136 13.21 9.83 -6.33
N GLN A 137 13.00 11.14 -6.57
CA GLN A 137 13.27 11.76 -7.87
C GLN A 137 14.77 11.77 -8.17
N HIS A 138 15.60 12.12 -7.19
CA HIS A 138 17.05 12.09 -7.32
C HIS A 138 17.56 10.67 -7.63
N ASP A 139 17.07 9.65 -6.94
CA ASP A 139 17.45 8.25 -7.18
C ASP A 139 17.08 7.80 -8.61
N LYS A 140 15.91 8.22 -9.12
CA LYS A 140 15.50 7.98 -10.51
C LYS A 140 16.40 8.68 -11.54
N MET A 141 16.79 9.92 -11.26
CA MET A 141 17.70 10.66 -12.15
C MET A 141 19.09 10.01 -12.15
N LYS A 142 19.59 9.60 -10.97
CA LYS A 142 20.87 8.93 -10.81
C LYS A 142 20.91 7.57 -11.53
N SER A 143 19.85 6.76 -11.45
CA SER A 143 19.78 5.47 -12.15
C SER A 143 19.78 5.65 -13.68
N THR A 144 19.09 6.68 -14.17
CA THR A 144 19.08 7.05 -15.58
C THR A 144 20.47 7.47 -16.05
N HIS A 145 21.16 8.35 -15.31
CA HIS A 145 22.53 8.75 -15.59
C HIS A 145 23.48 7.56 -15.66
N LYS A 146 23.44 6.68 -14.66
CA LYS A 146 24.28 5.47 -14.62
C LYS A 146 24.03 4.55 -15.82
N SER A 147 22.78 4.42 -16.26
CA SER A 147 22.43 3.61 -17.42
C SER A 147 23.02 4.20 -18.70
N ILE A 148 22.98 5.53 -18.86
CA ILE A 148 23.59 6.24 -19.99
C ILE A 148 25.12 6.06 -19.98
N ASP A 149 25.78 6.26 -18.84
CA ASP A 149 27.24 6.10 -18.72
C ASP A 149 27.67 4.68 -19.10
N SER A 150 26.93 3.66 -18.65
CA SER A 150 27.24 2.27 -18.97
C SER A 150 27.14 1.96 -20.46
N PHE A 151 26.23 2.62 -21.17
CA PHE A 151 26.08 2.47 -22.62
C PHE A 151 27.27 3.07 -23.38
N VAL A 152 27.74 4.25 -22.95
CA VAL A 152 28.89 4.92 -23.56
C VAL A 152 30.17 4.08 -23.44
N LEU A 153 30.38 3.43 -22.29
CA LEU A 153 31.56 2.59 -22.06
C LEU A 153 31.57 1.29 -22.88
N THR A 154 30.43 0.83 -23.39
CA THR A 154 30.35 -0.36 -24.27
C THR A 154 30.55 -0.05 -25.75
N THR A 155 30.63 1.22 -26.13
CA THR A 155 30.80 1.67 -27.52
C THR A 155 32.25 2.01 -27.90
N GLU A 156 33.20 1.86 -26.97
CA GLU A 156 34.65 1.89 -27.21
C GLU A 156 35.24 0.47 -27.18
#